data_AF-A0A966IAA8-F1
#
_entry.id   AF-A0A966IAA8-F1
#
_cell.length_a   1.000
_cell.length_b   1.000
_cell.length_c   1.000
_cell.angle_alpha   90.00
_cell.angle_beta   90.00
_cell.angle_gamma   90.00
#
_symmetry.space_group_name_H-M   'P 1'
#
loop_
_entity.id
_entity.type
_entity.pdbx_description
1 polymer ?
#
loop_
_entity_poly.entity_id
_entity_poly.type
_entity_poly.pdbx_seq_one_letter_code
_entity_poly.pdbx_strand_id
1 'polypeptide(L)'
;FKILKFLKSQLQARSTIPREGFDTDAILSRSEAFLKSNDLENSLFELSQLNDIAKEAMEPWRISAENRIETLLAVEQFVESIKE
;
A
#
# COMPACT_ATOMS: atom_id res chain seq x y z
N PHE A 1 17.90 -25.14 14.44
CA PHE A 1 17.67 -23.69 14.29
C PHE A 1 16.20 -23.35 14.01
N LYS A 2 15.30 -23.55 14.99
CA LYS A 2 13.86 -23.22 14.87
C LYS A 2 13.60 -21.71 14.89
N ILE A 3 14.42 -20.97 15.64
CA ILE A 3 14.30 -19.52 15.84
C ILE A 3 14.55 -18.75 14.52
N LEU A 4 15.54 -19.18 13.73
CA LEU A 4 15.81 -18.59 12.41
C LEU A 4 14.65 -18.80 11.41
N LYS A 5 13.96 -19.95 11.47
CA LYS A 5 12.83 -20.26 10.58
C LYS A 5 11.57 -19.48 10.96
N PHE A 6 11.37 -19.23 12.25
CA PHE A 6 10.28 -18.41 12.78
C PHE A 6 10.48 -16.91 12.48
N LEU A 7 11.71 -16.39 12.60
CA LEU A 7 12.03 -15.05 12.13
C LEU A 7 11.80 -14.92 10.61
N LYS A 8 12.17 -15.93 9.82
CA LYS A 8 11.98 -15.92 8.35
C LYS A 8 10.50 -15.94 7.91
N SER A 9 9.61 -16.55 8.71
CA SER A 9 8.16 -16.52 8.46
C SER A 9 7.49 -15.23 8.94
N GLN A 10 8.03 -14.60 9.99
CA GLN A 10 7.59 -13.27 10.44
C GLN A 10 8.11 -12.14 9.54
N LEU A 11 9.31 -12.31 8.98
CA LEU A 11 9.97 -11.35 8.09
C LEU A 11 9.66 -11.57 6.60
N GLN A 12 8.59 -12.32 6.25
CA GLN A 12 8.23 -12.73 4.88
C GLN A 12 9.32 -12.40 3.87
N ALA A 13 10.34 -13.25 3.77
CA ALA A 13 11.44 -13.07 2.82
C ALA A 13 10.94 -13.29 1.38
N ARG A 14 9.97 -12.49 0.93
CA ARG A 14 9.83 -12.13 -0.46
C ARG A 14 10.99 -11.20 -0.77
N SER A 15 11.57 -11.36 -1.94
CA SER A 15 12.70 -10.55 -2.41
C SER A 15 12.26 -9.08 -2.52
N THR A 16 12.40 -8.30 -1.45
CA THR A 16 12.13 -6.85 -1.39
C THR A 16 13.29 -6.02 -1.97
N ILE A 17 13.94 -6.51 -3.03
CA ILE A 17 14.82 -5.66 -3.83
C ILE A 17 13.89 -5.00 -4.84
N PRO A 18 13.74 -3.67 -4.87
CA PRO A 18 13.01 -2.98 -5.91
C PRO A 18 13.60 -3.41 -7.25
N ARG A 19 12.85 -4.22 -8.00
CA ARG A 19 13.22 -4.57 -9.36
C ARG A 19 12.54 -3.56 -10.27
N GLU A 20 13.29 -2.97 -11.18
CA GLU A 20 12.67 -2.27 -12.30
C GLU A 20 11.89 -3.28 -13.14
N GLY A 21 10.68 -2.93 -13.53
CA GLY A 21 9.81 -3.81 -14.29
C GLY A 21 8.33 -3.55 -14.07
N PHE A 22 7.54 -4.03 -15.02
CA PHE A 22 6.07 -4.02 -15.00
C PHE A 22 5.49 -5.29 -14.36
N ASP A 23 6.35 -6.14 -13.78
CA ASP A 23 5.92 -7.36 -13.10
C ASP A 23 5.16 -7.02 -11.81
N THR A 24 4.14 -7.82 -11.49
CA THR A 24 3.28 -7.64 -10.31
C THR A 24 4.09 -7.44 -9.03
N ASP A 25 5.16 -8.22 -8.81
CA ASP A 25 5.99 -8.13 -7.60
C ASP A 25 6.76 -6.79 -7.52
N ALA A 26 7.17 -6.22 -8.66
CA ALA A 26 7.86 -4.93 -8.69
C ALA A 26 6.92 -3.78 -8.28
N ILE A 27 5.70 -3.80 -8.80
CA ILE A 27 4.65 -2.83 -8.47
C ILE A 27 4.26 -2.94 -6.98
N LEU A 28 4.04 -4.16 -6.48
CA LEU A 28 3.72 -4.39 -5.07
C LEU A 28 4.85 -3.92 -4.14
N SER A 29 6.11 -4.13 -4.52
CA SER A 29 7.27 -3.67 -3.76
C SER A 29 7.33 -2.13 -3.67
N ARG A 30 7.09 -1.41 -4.77
CA ARG A 30 7.03 0.07 -4.76
C ARG A 30 5.85 0.59 -3.94
N SER A 31 4.67 0.00 -4.11
CA SER A 31 3.50 0.30 -3.29
C SER A 31 3.79 0.13 -1.79
N GLU A 32 4.44 -0.97 -1.39
CA GLU A 32 4.80 -1.20 0.01
C GLU A 32 5.79 -0.16 0.55
N ALA A 33 6.74 0.29 -0.28
CA ALA A 33 7.66 1.36 0.09
C ALA A 33 6.92 2.67 0.40
N PHE A 34 5.93 3.05 -0.42
CA PHE A 34 5.08 4.22 -0.18
C PHE A 34 4.21 4.06 1.09
N LEU A 35 3.67 2.87 1.34
CA LEU A 35 2.96 2.60 2.60
C LEU A 35 3.84 2.81 3.84
N LYS A 36 5.10 2.37 3.78
CA LYS A 36 6.07 2.56 4.88
C LYS A 36 6.45 4.02 5.10
N SER A 37 6.40 4.84 4.06
CA SER A 37 6.59 6.29 4.17
C SER A 37 5.30 7.05 4.51
N ASN A 38 4.20 6.34 4.83
CA ASN A 38 2.88 6.93 5.11
C ASN A 38 2.31 7.74 3.92
N ASP A 39 2.68 7.35 2.70
CA ASP A 39 2.24 7.95 1.45
C ASP A 39 1.21 7.03 0.77
N LEU A 40 -0.03 7.14 1.22
CA LEU A 40 -1.10 6.25 0.79
C LEU A 40 -1.56 6.52 -0.65
N GLU A 41 -1.47 7.79 -1.10
CA GLU A 41 -1.83 8.21 -2.45
C GLU A 41 -0.88 7.60 -3.49
N ASN A 42 0.43 7.75 -3.30
CA ASN A 42 1.39 7.15 -4.22
C ASN A 42 1.37 5.62 -4.16
N SER A 43 1.05 5.02 -2.99
CA SER A 43 0.80 3.59 -2.92
C SER A 43 -0.39 3.15 -3.79
N LEU A 44 -1.51 3.86 -3.75
CA LEU A 44 -2.69 3.57 -4.56
C LEU A 44 -2.40 3.76 -6.05
N PHE A 45 -1.62 4.78 -6.40
CA PHE A 45 -1.18 5.02 -7.76
C PHE A 45 -0.36 3.84 -8.31
N GLU A 46 0.62 3.32 -7.57
CA GLU A 46 1.38 2.15 -7.99
C GLU A 46 0.48 0.93 -8.21
N LEU A 47 -0.45 0.67 -7.30
CA LEU A 47 -1.38 -0.46 -7.41
C LEU A 47 -2.32 -0.34 -8.62
N SER A 48 -2.59 0.88 -9.10
CA SER A 48 -3.34 1.10 -10.35
C SER A 48 -2.62 0.57 -11.60
N GLN A 49 -1.32 0.28 -11.51
CA GLN A 49 -0.51 -0.26 -12.60
C GLN A 49 -0.51 -1.79 -12.63
N LEU A 50 -1.10 -2.46 -11.62
CA LEU A 50 -1.22 -3.92 -11.59
C LEU A 50 -2.05 -4.44 -12.78
N ASN A 51 -1.81 -5.70 -13.14
CA ASN A 51 -2.68 -6.42 -14.08
C ASN A 51 -4.08 -6.65 -13.47
N ASP A 52 -5.06 -6.98 -14.31
CA ASP A 52 -6.47 -7.06 -13.91
C ASP A 52 -6.70 -8.09 -12.79
N ILE A 53 -6.04 -9.25 -12.84
CA ILE A 53 -6.16 -10.30 -11.83
C ILE A 53 -5.68 -9.80 -10.46
N ALA A 54 -4.53 -9.12 -10.42
CA ALA A 54 -3.98 -8.60 -9.17
C ALA A 54 -4.76 -7.37 -8.68
N LYS A 55 -5.30 -6.54 -9.58
CA LYS A 55 -6.20 -5.44 -9.23
C LYS A 55 -7.47 -5.94 -8.56
N GLU A 56 -8.10 -6.96 -9.13
CA GLU A 56 -9.32 -7.57 -8.58
C GLU A 56 -9.05 -8.13 -7.18
N ALA A 57 -7.94 -8.86 -6.99
CA ALA A 57 -7.56 -9.38 -5.68
C ALA A 57 -7.28 -8.28 -4.64
N MET A 58 -6.78 -7.11 -5.07
CA MET A 58 -6.47 -5.96 -4.22
C MET A 58 -7.65 -5.00 -4.02
N GLU A 59 -8.76 -5.18 -4.73
CA GLU A 59 -9.89 -4.25 -4.74
C GLU A 59 -10.47 -3.97 -3.34
N PRO A 60 -10.71 -4.97 -2.46
CA PRO A 60 -11.21 -4.71 -1.12
C PRO A 60 -10.27 -3.84 -0.28
N TRP A 61 -8.96 -4.06 -0.42
CA TRP A 61 -7.95 -3.26 0.28
C TRP A 61 -7.87 -1.86 -0.29
N ARG A 62 -7.92 -1.71 -1.62
CA ARG A 62 -7.87 -0.42 -2.32
C ARG A 62 -9.02 0.48 -1.90
N ILE A 63 -10.24 -0.07 -1.85
CA ILE A 63 -11.43 0.63 -1.34
C ILE A 63 -11.24 1.08 0.11
N SER A 64 -10.71 0.22 0.98
CA SER A 64 -10.46 0.58 2.38
C SER A 64 -9.43 1.72 2.51
N ALA A 65 -8.40 1.74 1.67
CA ALA A 65 -7.40 2.78 1.64
C ALA A 65 -7.96 4.12 1.11
N GLU A 66 -8.79 4.08 0.07
CA GLU A 66 -9.49 5.24 -0.48
C GLU A 66 -10.42 5.88 0.55
N ASN A 67 -11.27 5.07 1.21
CA ASN A 67 -12.14 5.55 2.29
C ASN A 67 -11.36 6.23 3.42
N ARG A 68 -10.14 5.76 3.73
CA ARG A 68 -9.29 6.38 4.73
C ARG A 68 -8.84 7.77 4.30
N ILE A 69 -8.39 7.94 3.05
CA ILE A 69 -8.00 9.25 2.50
C ILE A 69 -9.19 10.20 2.54
N GLU A 70 -10.34 9.76 2.03
CA GLU A 70 -11.56 10.56 2.01
C GLU A 70 -11.99 11.00 3.43
N THR A 71 -11.91 10.09 4.40
CA THR A 71 -12.23 10.41 5.80
C THR A 71 -11.27 11.46 6.36
N LEU A 72 -9.96 11.35 6.09
CA LEU A 72 -8.98 12.32 6.56
C LEU A 72 -9.21 13.70 5.94
N LEU A 73 -9.50 13.76 4.65
CA LEU A 73 -9.85 15.00 3.95
C LEU A 73 -11.13 15.62 4.52
N ALA A 74 -12.16 14.82 4.79
CA ALA A 74 -13.41 15.31 5.39
C ALA A 74 -13.19 15.86 6.80
N VAL A 75 -12.34 15.21 7.61
CA VAL A 75 -11.97 15.73 8.94
C VAL A 75 -11.19 17.04 8.83
N GLU A 76 -10.25 17.15 7.88
CA GLU A 76 -9.49 18.38 7.65
C GLU A 76 -10.41 19.54 7.24
N GLN A 77 -11.32 19.30 6.30
CA GLN A 77 -12.34 20.27 5.87
C GLN A 77 -13.23 20.71 7.04
N PHE A 78 -13.67 19.76 7.87
CA PHE A 78 -14.49 20.06 9.05
C PHE A 78 -13.73 20.92 10.06
N VAL A 79 -12.46 20.59 10.34
CA VAL A 79 -11.62 21.37 11.24
C VAL A 79 -11.44 22.80 10.71
N GLU A 80 -11.24 22.97 9.41
CA GLU A 80 -11.12 24.29 8.80
C GLU A 80 -12.42 25.09 8.93
N SER A 81 -13.58 24.45 8.73
CA SER A 81 -14.89 25.11 8.84
C SER A 81 -15.25 25.65 10.24
N ILE A 82 -14.58 25.15 11.29
CA ILE A 82 -14.79 25.61 12.68
C ILE A 82 -13.79 26.71 13.07
N LYS A 83 -12.69 26.88 12.31
CA LYS A 83 -11.74 27.96 12.57
C LYS A 83 -12.21 29.31 12.02
N GLU A 84 -13.09 29.30 11.02
CA GLU A 84 -13.82 30.48 10.52
C GLU A 84 -14.93 30.92 11.48
#